data_AF-A0A3B9EH23-F1
#
_entry.id   AF-A0A3B9EH23-F1
#
_cell.length_a   1.000
_cell.length_b   1.000
_cell.length_c   1.000
_cell.angle_alpha   90.00
_cell.angle_beta   90.00
_cell.angle_gamma   90.00
#
_symmetry.space_group_name_H-M   'P 1'
#
loop_
_entity.id
_entity.type
_entity.pdbx_description
1 polymer ?
#
loop_
_entity_poly.entity_id
_entity_poly.type
_entity_poly.pdbx_seq_one_letter_code
_entity_poly.pdbx_strand_id
1 'polypeptide(L)'
;MEESNLGRVDDPASGSWYLDARTRELAEAAWAEFQIYEAEGGVIACLQGGVIQPRIARARDMAEKAYRDGAAQIIGVTKFVDPDVRSAPVTPAPAAPAVAGTFEALTPVRFAAAFEEAAQ
;
A
#
# COMPACT_ATOMS: atom_id res chain seq x y z
N MET A 1 -19.55 -11.83 -9.27
CA MET A 1 -19.14 -13.07 -9.98
C MET A 1 -20.17 -13.53 -11.00
N GLU A 2 -21.47 -13.42 -10.72
CA GLU A 2 -22.51 -13.99 -11.61
C GLU A 2 -22.81 -13.15 -12.87
N GLU A 3 -22.58 -11.85 -12.83
CA GLU A 3 -22.81 -10.97 -13.98
C GLU A 3 -21.55 -10.83 -14.85
N SER A 4 -20.45 -10.36 -14.26
CA SER A 4 -19.19 -10.15 -15.00
C SER A 4 -18.43 -11.44 -15.31
N ASN A 5 -18.76 -12.56 -14.63
CA ASN A 5 -18.21 -13.90 -14.88
C ASN A 5 -16.67 -14.03 -14.87
N LEU A 6 -15.96 -13.07 -14.25
CA LEU A 6 -14.49 -13.01 -14.22
C LEU A 6 -13.82 -14.24 -13.57
N GLY A 7 -14.52 -14.96 -12.69
CA GLY A 7 -13.99 -16.15 -12.01
C GLY A 7 -14.34 -17.49 -12.69
N ARG A 8 -14.89 -17.48 -13.91
CA ARG A 8 -15.26 -18.74 -14.61
C ARG A 8 -14.08 -19.46 -15.27
N VAL A 9 -12.96 -18.77 -15.42
CA VAL A 9 -11.74 -19.29 -16.04
C VAL A 9 -10.61 -19.10 -15.05
N ASP A 10 -9.80 -20.14 -14.87
CA ASP A 10 -8.60 -20.04 -14.06
C ASP A 10 -7.57 -19.17 -14.77
N ASP A 11 -7.06 -18.18 -14.05
CA ASP A 11 -6.03 -17.22 -14.50
C ASP A 11 -6.27 -16.64 -15.92
N PRO A 12 -7.30 -15.80 -16.10
CA PRO A 12 -7.60 -15.20 -17.42
C PRO A 12 -6.51 -14.25 -17.91
N ALA A 13 -5.52 -13.90 -17.07
CA ALA A 13 -4.39 -13.06 -17.43
C ALA A 13 -3.24 -13.85 -18.09
N SER A 14 -3.23 -15.18 -17.97
CA SER A 14 -2.17 -16.06 -18.47
C SER A 14 -1.92 -15.87 -19.97
N GLY A 15 -0.65 -15.74 -20.36
CA GLY A 15 -0.23 -15.52 -21.74
C GLY A 15 -0.33 -14.06 -22.21
N SER A 16 -0.78 -13.15 -21.35
CA SER A 16 -0.62 -11.71 -21.57
C SER A 16 0.85 -11.36 -21.49
N TRP A 17 1.44 -10.96 -22.62
CA TRP A 17 2.85 -10.56 -22.67
C TRP A 17 3.20 -9.49 -21.63
N TYR A 18 2.32 -8.51 -21.43
CA TYR A 18 2.52 -7.45 -20.44
C TYR A 18 2.46 -7.99 -19.01
N LEU A 19 1.43 -8.75 -18.64
CA LEU A 19 1.27 -9.22 -17.27
C LEU A 19 2.32 -10.27 -16.92
N ASP A 20 2.71 -11.13 -17.86
CA ASP A 20 3.76 -12.11 -17.66
C ASP A 20 5.13 -11.44 -17.45
N ALA A 21 5.44 -10.41 -18.24
CA ALA A 21 6.67 -9.63 -18.07
C ALA A 21 6.67 -8.88 -16.73
N ARG A 22 5.58 -8.18 -16.40
CA ARG A 22 5.45 -7.45 -15.12
C ARG A 22 5.49 -8.37 -13.91
N THR A 23 4.91 -9.56 -14.00
CA THR A 23 4.97 -10.59 -12.96
C THR A 23 6.40 -11.02 -12.72
N ARG A 24 7.18 -11.24 -13.78
CA ARG A 24 8.59 -11.60 -13.67
C ARG A 24 9.43 -10.50 -13.05
N GLU A 25 9.27 -9.27 -13.51
CA GLU A 25 9.98 -8.11 -12.95
C GLU A 25 9.69 -7.93 -11.46
N LEU A 26 8.42 -8.10 -11.05
CA LEU A 26 8.03 -8.03 -9.64
C LEU A 26 8.66 -9.17 -8.83
N ALA A 27 8.64 -10.40 -9.36
CA ALA A 27 9.22 -11.56 -8.70
C ALA A 27 10.75 -11.41 -8.53
N GLU A 28 11.46 -10.97 -9.56
CA GLU A 28 12.91 -10.75 -9.51
C GLU A 28 13.29 -9.65 -8.51
N ALA A 29 12.56 -8.53 -8.50
CA ALA A 29 12.78 -7.45 -7.55
C ALA A 29 12.51 -7.89 -6.09
N ALA A 30 11.41 -8.60 -5.86
CA ALA A 30 11.07 -9.13 -4.54
C ALA A 30 12.09 -10.20 -4.08
N TRP A 31 12.56 -11.04 -5.00
CA TRP A 31 13.56 -12.07 -4.71
C TRP A 31 14.90 -11.45 -4.29
N ALA A 32 15.34 -10.39 -4.95
CA ALA A 32 16.55 -9.67 -4.57
C ALA A 32 16.45 -9.08 -3.14
N GLU A 33 15.33 -8.46 -2.79
CA GLU A 33 15.08 -7.97 -1.43
C GLU A 33 15.03 -9.10 -0.41
N PHE A 34 14.38 -10.23 -0.76
CA PHE A 34 14.35 -11.42 0.09
C PHE A 34 15.76 -11.94 0.41
N GLN A 35 16.63 -12.03 -0.60
CA GLN A 35 18.02 -12.48 -0.41
C GLN A 35 18.81 -11.55 0.52
N ILE A 36 18.57 -10.23 0.47
CA ILE A 36 19.17 -9.27 1.40
C ILE A 36 18.74 -9.59 2.84
N TYR A 37 17.44 -9.79 3.07
CA TYR A 37 16.94 -10.08 4.41
C TYR A 37 17.45 -11.40 4.96
N GLU A 38 17.54 -12.44 4.13
CA GLU A 38 18.11 -13.73 4.54
C GLU A 38 19.60 -13.60 4.90
N ALA A 39 20.37 -12.81 4.14
CA ALA A 39 21.78 -12.56 4.43
C ALA A 39 21.99 -11.77 5.74
N GLU A 40 21.02 -10.95 6.14
CA GLU A 40 21.02 -10.18 7.38
C GLU A 40 20.44 -10.96 8.59
N GLY A 41 20.22 -12.27 8.45
CA GLY A 41 19.75 -13.13 9.54
C GLY A 41 18.24 -13.33 9.58
N GLY A 42 17.54 -13.02 8.49
CA GLY A 42 16.11 -13.23 8.29
C GLY A 42 15.25 -12.04 8.69
N VAL A 43 13.96 -12.14 8.36
CA VAL A 43 12.99 -11.03 8.49
C VAL A 43 12.85 -10.50 9.93
N ILE A 44 12.92 -11.35 10.95
CA ILE A 44 12.78 -10.92 12.35
C ILE A 44 13.99 -10.10 12.79
N ALA A 45 15.21 -10.54 12.42
CA ALA A 45 16.43 -9.79 12.69
C ALA A 45 16.42 -8.43 11.97
N CYS A 46 15.94 -8.40 10.72
CA CYS A 46 15.78 -7.17 9.95
C CYS A 46 14.78 -6.19 10.59
N LEU A 47 13.65 -6.70 11.14
CA LEU A 47 12.68 -5.87 11.85
C LEU A 47 13.26 -5.32 13.16
N GLN A 48 13.97 -6.14 13.93
CA GLN A 48 14.63 -5.71 15.17
C GLN A 48 15.77 -4.73 14.92
N GLY A 49 16.52 -4.94 13.84
CA GLY A 49 17.62 -4.09 13.39
C GLY A 49 17.18 -2.81 12.68
N GLY A 50 15.87 -2.60 12.46
CA GLY A 50 15.36 -1.39 11.82
C GLY A 50 15.69 -1.29 10.33
N VAL A 51 15.84 -2.42 9.63
CA VAL A 51 16.21 -2.46 8.21
C VAL A 51 14.99 -2.20 7.32
N ILE A 52 13.84 -2.78 7.69
CA ILE A 52 12.62 -2.76 6.88
C ILE A 52 11.85 -1.44 7.07
N GLN A 53 11.81 -0.92 8.29
CA GLN A 53 10.98 0.25 8.63
C GLN A 53 11.37 1.52 7.85
N PRO A 54 12.66 1.91 7.75
CA PRO A 54 13.07 3.09 6.98
C PRO A 54 12.82 2.95 5.48
N ARG A 55 12.87 1.73 4.93
CA ARG A 55 12.56 1.46 3.52
C ARG A 55 11.08 1.71 3.23
N ILE A 56 10.20 1.23 4.10
CA ILE A 56 8.75 1.46 3.99
C ILE A 56 8.42 2.94 4.20
N ALA A 57 9.05 3.59 5.19
CA ALA A 57 8.88 5.03 5.41
C ALA A 57 9.25 5.84 4.16
N ARG A 58 10.37 5.52 3.51
CA ARG A 58 10.79 6.17 2.26
C ARG A 58 9.79 5.95 1.12
N ALA A 59 9.29 4.74 0.95
CA ALA A 59 8.28 4.43 -0.07
C ALA A 59 6.99 5.22 0.15
N ARG A 60 6.56 5.35 1.41
CA ARG A 60 5.43 6.20 1.81
C ARG A 60 5.69 7.66 1.48
N ASP A 61 6.84 8.20 1.89
CA ASP A 61 7.17 9.62 1.66
C ASP A 61 7.20 9.96 0.16
N MET A 62 7.68 9.02 -0.68
CA MET A 62 7.63 9.15 -2.13
C MET A 62 6.19 9.21 -2.66
N ALA A 63 5.30 8.35 -2.17
CA ALA A 63 3.89 8.33 -2.57
C ALA A 63 3.17 9.61 -2.11
N GLU A 64 3.33 10.01 -0.85
CA GLU A 64 2.74 11.23 -0.29
C GLU A 64 3.18 12.48 -1.06
N LYS A 65 4.47 12.57 -1.39
CA LYS A 65 5.00 13.64 -2.22
C LYS A 65 4.35 13.63 -3.61
N ALA A 66 4.21 12.46 -4.25
CA ALA A 66 3.57 12.38 -5.55
C ALA A 66 2.12 12.86 -5.53
N TYR A 67 1.36 12.57 -4.47
CA TYR A 67 0.00 13.09 -4.30
C TYR A 67 -0.03 14.60 -4.06
N ARG A 68 0.88 15.11 -3.22
CA ARG A 68 0.96 16.55 -2.89
C ARG A 68 1.36 17.40 -4.10
N ASP A 69 2.32 16.92 -4.88
CA ASP A 69 2.84 17.61 -6.06
C ASP A 69 1.95 17.41 -7.31
N GLY A 70 0.88 16.62 -7.20
CA GLY A 70 -0.08 16.36 -8.28
C GLY A 70 0.38 15.35 -9.34
N ALA A 71 1.54 14.72 -9.15
CA ALA A 71 2.05 13.65 -10.01
C ALA A 71 1.22 12.36 -9.90
N ALA A 72 0.59 12.14 -8.75
CA ALA A 72 -0.42 11.11 -8.51
C ALA A 72 -1.72 11.76 -8.04
N GLN A 73 -2.86 11.12 -8.34
CA GLN A 73 -4.19 11.71 -8.11
C GLN A 73 -5.09 10.73 -7.37
N ILE A 74 -5.84 11.24 -6.41
CA ILE A 74 -6.92 10.54 -5.73
C ILE A 74 -8.21 11.26 -6.12
N ILE A 75 -9.02 10.62 -6.95
CA ILE A 75 -10.26 11.22 -7.48
C ILE A 75 -11.24 11.46 -6.32
N GLY A 76 -11.83 12.65 -6.29
CA GLY A 76 -12.71 13.11 -5.22
C GLY A 76 -12.00 13.66 -3.99
N VAL A 77 -10.67 13.50 -3.87
CA VAL A 77 -9.88 13.99 -2.72
C VAL A 77 -8.85 15.03 -3.16
N THR A 78 -7.95 14.70 -4.08
CA THR A 78 -6.94 15.65 -4.59
C THR A 78 -7.32 16.26 -5.93
N LYS A 79 -8.23 15.61 -6.68
CA LYS A 79 -8.70 16.09 -7.99
C LYS A 79 -10.19 15.83 -8.17
N PHE A 80 -10.88 16.81 -8.78
CA PHE A 80 -12.33 16.80 -8.95
C PHE A 80 -13.04 16.62 -7.60
N VAL A 81 -12.63 17.43 -6.61
CA VAL A 81 -13.22 17.42 -5.27
C VAL A 81 -14.66 17.93 -5.35
N ASP A 82 -15.57 17.18 -4.74
CA ASP A 82 -16.97 17.57 -4.62
C ASP A 82 -17.10 18.69 -3.57
N PRO A 83 -17.57 19.90 -3.92
CA PRO A 83 -17.77 20.96 -2.94
C PRO A 83 -18.90 20.66 -1.95
N ASP A 84 -19.86 19.80 -2.31
CA ASP A 84 -21.05 19.50 -1.52
C ASP A 84 -21.06 18.02 -1.09
N VAL A 85 -20.02 17.62 -0.35
CA VAL A 85 -19.80 16.24 0.08
C VAL A 85 -21.01 15.69 0.85
N ARG A 86 -21.59 14.61 0.34
CA ARG A 86 -22.65 13.87 1.03
C ARG A 86 -22.05 12.94 2.08
N SER A 87 -22.34 13.21 3.35
CA SER A 87 -21.90 12.34 4.45
C SER A 87 -22.50 10.94 4.33
N ALA A 88 -21.66 9.92 4.46
CA ALA A 88 -22.08 8.53 4.59
C ALA A 88 -22.18 8.14 6.07
N PRO A 89 -23.18 7.34 6.48
CA PRO A 89 -23.22 6.80 7.83
C PRO A 89 -22.03 5.86 8.04
N VAL A 90 -21.25 6.10 9.09
CA VAL A 90 -20.10 5.26 9.47
C VAL A 90 -20.33 4.62 10.82
N THR A 91 -19.98 3.33 10.94
CA THR A 91 -19.86 2.67 12.24
C THR A 91 -18.44 2.92 12.76
N PRO A 92 -18.26 3.44 13.99
CA PRO A 92 -16.93 3.64 14.55
C PRO A 92 -16.14 2.34 14.57
N ALA A 93 -14.88 2.39 14.14
CA ALA A 93 -13.99 1.24 14.26
C ALA A 93 -13.70 0.95 15.74
N PRO A 94 -13.59 -0.34 16.14
CA PRO A 94 -13.10 -0.67 17.48
C PRO A 94 -11.67 -0.12 17.65
N ALA A 95 -11.34 0.24 18.90
CA ALA A 95 -9.98 0.71 19.22
C ALA A 95 -8.96 -0.35 18.80
N ALA A 96 -7.92 0.08 18.07
CA ALA A 96 -6.85 -0.82 17.68
C ALA A 96 -6.18 -1.38 18.95
N PRO A 97 -5.95 -2.71 19.03
CA PRO A 97 -5.24 -3.28 20.17
C PRO A 97 -3.83 -2.71 20.24
N ALA A 98 -3.36 -2.44 21.46
CA ALA A 98 -1.97 -2.04 21.67
C ALA A 98 -1.05 -3.18 21.17
N VAL A 99 -0.24 -2.88 20.15
CA VAL A 99 0.72 -3.85 19.63
C VAL A 99 1.94 -3.83 20.54
N ALA A 100 2.09 -4.87 21.36
CA ALA A 100 3.34 -5.13 22.08
C ALA A 100 4.29 -5.91 21.16
N GLY A 101 5.45 -5.35 20.89
CA GLY A 101 6.48 -5.95 20.04
C GLY A 101 7.89 -5.67 20.55
N THR A 102 8.87 -6.42 20.04
CA THR A 102 10.29 -6.23 20.36
C THR A 102 10.98 -5.20 19.45
N PHE A 103 10.22 -4.55 18.58
CA PHE A 103 10.70 -3.60 17.57
C PHE A 103 9.62 -2.57 17.25
N GLU A 104 10.02 -1.48 16.56
CA GLU A 104 9.12 -0.42 16.12
C GLU A 104 8.07 -0.98 15.14
N ALA A 105 6.80 -0.86 15.51
CA ALA A 105 5.68 -1.34 14.72
C ALA A 105 5.35 -0.39 13.56
N LEU A 106 5.15 -0.96 12.37
CA LEU A 106 4.66 -0.22 11.21
C LEU A 106 3.18 0.13 11.41
N THR A 107 2.86 1.42 11.36
CA THR A 107 1.48 1.90 11.48
C THR A 107 0.82 1.95 10.10
N PRO A 108 -0.36 1.34 9.90
CA PRO A 108 -1.11 1.48 8.66
C PRO A 108 -1.47 2.94 8.41
N VAL A 109 -1.33 3.40 7.16
CA VAL A 109 -1.66 4.77 6.76
C VAL A 109 -2.65 4.76 5.60
N ARG A 110 -3.53 5.76 5.55
CA ARG A 110 -4.41 6.01 4.40
C ARG A 110 -3.82 7.17 3.62
N PHE A 111 -3.60 6.99 2.31
CA PHE A 111 -2.99 8.04 1.48
C PHE A 111 -3.81 9.33 1.40
N ALA A 112 -5.13 9.24 1.58
CA ALA A 112 -6.02 10.40 1.58
C ALA A 112 -6.03 11.18 2.91
N ALA A 113 -5.55 10.60 4.02
CA ALA A 113 -5.75 11.15 5.37
C ALA A 113 -5.26 12.61 5.50
N ALA A 114 -4.08 12.92 4.96
CA ALA A 114 -3.50 14.26 5.03
C ALA A 114 -4.32 15.33 4.26
N PHE A 115 -5.16 14.92 3.31
CA PHE A 115 -6.03 15.81 2.53
C PHE A 115 -7.43 15.92 3.12
N GLU A 116 -7.90 14.89 3.82
CA GLU A 116 -9.19 14.90 4.52
C GLU A 116 -9.17 15.88 5.70
N GLU A 117 -8.06 15.92 6.46
CA GLU A 117 -7.89 16.85 7.60
C GLU A 117 -7.77 18.31 7.16
N ALA A 118 -7.26 18.56 5.95
CA ALA A 118 -7.10 19.90 5.39
C ALA A 118 -8.38 20.43 4.70
N ALA A 119 -9.33 19.56 4.38
CA ALA A 119 -10.62 19.90 3.77
C ALA A 119 -11.73 20.14 4.80
N GLN A 120 -11.39 20.06 6.10
CA GLN A 120 -12.30 20.21 7.24
C GLN A 120 -12.06 21.53 7.97
#